data_AF-A0A6V7K225-F1
#
_entry.id   AF-A0A6V7K225-F1
#
_cell.length_a   1.000
_cell.length_b   1.000
_cell.length_c   1.000
_cell.angle_alpha   90.00
_cell.angle_beta   90.00
_cell.angle_gamma   90.00
#
_symmetry.space_group_name_H-M   'P 1'
#
loop_
_entity.id
_entity.type
_entity.pdbx_description
1 polymer ?
#
loop_
_entity_poly.entity_id
_entity_poly.type
_entity_poly.pdbx_seq_one_letter_code
_entity_poly.pdbx_strand_id
1 'polypeptide(L)'
;PCQMTTDLRAEQCSNFNKIPYAGQLLKWYPYHDPSKPCSLICRGVQLEGRRYSGSSSAPSDSLDKSEELVKNKIQHGSMEGDEIETDDSFVVQFADKVEDGTKCYSHGDDVCIGGVCM
;
A
#
# COMPACT_ATOMS: atom_id res chain seq x y z
N PRO A 1 -16.81 4.92 -27.52
CA PRO A 1 -15.72 4.15 -26.88
C PRO A 1 -15.32 4.75 -25.53
N CYS A 2 -15.64 4.07 -24.42
CA CYS A 2 -15.19 4.48 -23.09
C CYS A 2 -13.68 4.25 -23.00
N GLN A 3 -12.91 5.33 -22.84
CA GLN A 3 -11.45 5.26 -22.72
C GLN A 3 -11.09 4.88 -21.28
N MET A 4 -10.90 3.58 -21.03
CA MET A 4 -10.45 3.07 -19.73
C MET A 4 -8.91 3.07 -19.68
N THR A 5 -8.31 4.25 -19.72
CA THR A 5 -6.85 4.40 -19.53
C THR A 5 -6.45 4.45 -18.06
N THR A 6 -7.43 4.48 -17.16
CA THR A 6 -7.22 4.57 -15.70
C THR A 6 -7.29 3.18 -15.08
N ASP A 7 -6.42 2.90 -14.12
CA ASP A 7 -6.50 1.70 -13.30
C ASP A 7 -7.72 1.77 -12.38
N LEU A 8 -8.79 1.09 -12.78
CA LEU A 8 -10.06 1.03 -12.04
C LEU A 8 -9.89 0.42 -10.65
N ARG A 9 -8.94 -0.50 -10.47
CA ARG A 9 -8.67 -1.09 -9.15
C ARG A 9 -8.05 -0.06 -8.23
N ALA A 10 -7.14 0.76 -8.75
CA ALA A 10 -6.53 1.85 -7.99
C ALA A 10 -7.56 2.90 -7.57
N GLU A 11 -8.50 3.24 -8.46
CA GLU A 11 -9.61 4.13 -8.13
C GLU A 11 -10.47 3.56 -6.99
N GLN A 12 -10.88 2.30 -7.10
CA GLN A 12 -11.65 1.60 -6.06
C GLN A 12 -10.92 1.57 -4.71
N CYS A 13 -9.62 1.27 -4.67
CA CYS A 13 -8.84 1.35 -3.43
C CYS A 13 -8.78 2.79 -2.89
N SER A 14 -8.61 3.78 -3.76
CA SER A 14 -8.48 5.19 -3.35
C SER A 14 -9.73 5.78 -2.69
N ASN A 15 -10.90 5.17 -2.91
CA ASN A 15 -12.14 5.54 -2.22
C ASN A 15 -12.03 5.43 -0.69
N PHE A 16 -11.12 4.59 -0.19
CA PHE A 16 -10.89 4.39 1.24
C PHE A 16 -9.87 5.39 1.84
N ASN A 17 -9.24 6.26 1.03
CA ASN A 17 -8.23 7.21 1.52
C ASN A 17 -8.77 8.25 2.50
N LYS A 18 -10.09 8.48 2.50
CA LYS A 18 -10.77 9.44 3.38
C LYS A 18 -11.36 8.78 4.62
N ILE A 19 -11.20 7.46 4.77
CA ILE A 19 -11.75 6.67 5.86
C ILE A 19 -10.59 6.30 6.80
N PRO A 20 -10.64 6.70 8.09
CA PRO A 20 -9.58 6.37 9.03
C PRO A 20 -9.60 4.87 9.33
N TYR A 21 -8.44 4.23 9.17
CA TYR A 21 -8.19 2.85 9.57
C TYR A 21 -7.33 2.86 10.83
N ALA A 22 -7.80 2.23 11.91
CA ALA A 22 -7.16 2.29 13.23
C ALA A 22 -6.85 3.74 13.69
N GLY A 23 -7.74 4.69 13.37
CA GLY A 23 -7.60 6.11 13.73
C GLY A 23 -6.62 6.91 12.86
N GLN A 24 -6.08 6.34 11.79
CA GLN A 24 -5.15 7.00 10.87
C GLN A 24 -5.67 6.98 9.44
N LEU A 25 -5.44 8.06 8.69
CA LEU A 25 -5.71 8.08 7.25
C LEU A 25 -4.54 7.42 6.53
N LEU A 26 -4.84 6.36 5.80
CA LEU A 26 -3.88 5.64 4.97
C LEU A 26 -4.14 5.98 3.51
N LYS A 27 -3.08 5.91 2.70
CA LYS A 27 -3.22 5.88 1.25
C LYS A 27 -3.24 4.44 0.78
N TRP A 28 -4.33 4.06 0.12
CA TRP A 28 -4.59 2.71 -0.35
C TRP A 28 -4.19 2.54 -1.81
N TYR A 29 -3.50 1.44 -2.09
CA TYR A 29 -3.07 1.03 -3.41
C TYR A 29 -3.57 -0.39 -3.72
N PRO A 30 -3.75 -0.76 -4.99
CA PRO A 30 -4.07 -2.13 -5.37
C PRO A 30 -3.09 -3.15 -4.80
N TYR A 31 -3.62 -4.24 -4.28
CA TYR A 31 -2.87 -5.45 -4.00
C TYR A 31 -3.45 -6.59 -4.83
N HIS A 32 -2.61 -7.28 -5.60
CA HIS A 32 -3.03 -8.38 -6.46
C HIS A 32 -2.68 -9.72 -5.82
N ASP A 33 -3.71 -10.47 -5.43
CA ASP A 33 -3.58 -11.87 -5.02
C ASP A 33 -3.94 -12.78 -6.20
N PRO A 34 -3.01 -13.60 -6.72
CA PRO A 34 -3.30 -14.50 -7.83
C PRO A 34 -4.34 -15.58 -7.49
N SER A 35 -4.56 -15.87 -6.20
CA SER A 35 -5.58 -16.80 -5.74
C SER A 35 -6.99 -16.19 -5.76
N LYS A 36 -7.08 -14.85 -5.73
CA LYS A 36 -8.33 -14.08 -5.70
C LYS A 36 -8.25 -12.87 -6.62
N PRO A 37 -8.06 -13.08 -7.94
CA PRO A 37 -7.76 -12.00 -8.88
C PRO A 37 -8.87 -10.95 -8.97
N CYS A 38 -10.12 -11.33 -8.68
CA CYS A 38 -11.25 -10.42 -8.74
C CYS A 38 -11.72 -9.88 -7.40
N SER A 39 -11.04 -10.16 -6.28
CA SER A 39 -11.35 -9.51 -5.00
C SER A 39 -10.70 -8.13 -4.88
N LEU A 40 -11.34 -7.20 -4.18
CA LEU A 40 -10.78 -5.87 -3.93
C LEU A 40 -9.89 -5.94 -2.68
N ILE A 41 -8.61 -6.22 -2.91
CA ILE A 41 -7.57 -6.23 -1.88
C ILE A 41 -6.70 -4.99 -2.08
N CYS A 42 -6.44 -4.25 -1.01
CA CYS A 42 -5.69 -3.00 -1.05
C CYS A 42 -4.59 -3.00 0.01
N ARG A 43 -3.43 -2.44 -0.35
CA ARG A 43 -2.30 -2.16 0.54
C ARG A 43 -2.37 -0.71 1.00
N GLY A 44 -2.57 -0.48 2.29
CA GLY A 44 -2.58 0.83 2.93
C GLY A 44 -1.18 1.21 3.37
N VAL A 45 -0.71 2.39 3.00
CA VAL A 45 0.57 2.96 3.45
C VAL A 45 0.25 4.19 4.30
N GLN A 46 0.90 4.30 5.46
CA GLN A 46 0.79 5.51 6.27
C GLN A 46 1.27 6.73 5.47
N LEU A 47 0.48 7.79 5.45
CA LEU A 47 0.93 9.07 4.92
C LEU A 47 1.97 9.61 5.92
N GLU A 48 3.24 9.38 5.62
CA GLU A 48 4.37 9.80 6.46
C GLU A 48 4.19 11.28 6.85
N GLY A 49 4.00 11.51 8.15
CA GLY A 49 3.54 12.77 8.71
C GLY A 49 2.93 12.66 10.11
N ARG A 50 2.58 11.44 10.56
CA ARG A 50 2.21 11.17 11.96
C ARG A 50 2.97 9.97 12.52
N ARG A 51 4.19 10.22 13.01
CA ARG A 51 4.66 9.47 14.19
C ARG A 51 3.76 9.87 15.36
N TYR A 52 2.61 9.22 15.53
CA TYR A 52 1.73 9.43 16.69
C TYR A 52 2.21 8.58 17.86
N SER A 53 3.39 8.91 18.38
CA SER A 53 3.73 8.67 19.78
C SER A 53 3.49 9.97 20.53
N GLY A 54 2.52 9.98 21.43
CA GLY A 54 2.16 11.16 22.21
C GLY A 54 3.36 11.78 22.93
N SER A 55 3.68 13.02 22.56
CA SER A 55 4.42 13.97 23.37
C SER A 55 4.06 15.36 22.86
N SER A 56 3.28 16.07 23.66
CA SER A 56 2.95 17.47 23.51
C SER A 56 4.20 18.36 23.41
N SER A 57 4.45 18.99 22.26
CA SER A 57 4.99 20.36 22.13
C SER A 57 5.35 20.68 20.67
N ALA A 58 4.68 21.66 20.06
CA ALA A 58 5.33 22.54 19.09
C ALA A 58 6.10 23.64 19.87
N PRO A 59 7.03 24.45 19.30
CA PRO A 59 7.41 24.61 17.87
C PRO A 59 8.95 24.75 17.61
N SER A 60 9.28 25.03 16.33
CA SER A 60 10.41 25.83 15.77
C SER A 60 11.65 25.15 15.17
N ASP A 61 11.82 25.42 13.86
CA ASP A 61 13.05 25.73 13.07
C ASP A 61 14.40 25.09 13.44
N SER A 62 14.99 24.35 12.49
CA SER A 62 16.28 24.72 11.84
C SER A 62 16.74 23.65 10.83
N LEU A 63 17.17 24.14 9.66
CA LEU A 63 17.97 23.40 8.68
C LEU A 63 19.35 23.06 9.25
N ASP A 64 19.85 21.85 9.00
CA ASP A 64 21.26 21.69 8.63
C ASP A 64 21.43 20.52 7.65
N LYS A 65 22.33 20.74 6.70
CA LYS A 65 22.61 19.95 5.51
C LYS A 65 24.08 19.58 5.58
N SER A 66 24.42 18.30 5.71
CA SER A 66 25.69 17.79 5.19
C SER A 66 25.72 16.25 5.14
N GLU A 67 26.17 15.76 3.97
CA GLU A 67 26.44 14.36 3.64
C GLU A 67 27.77 13.91 4.27
N GLU A 68 27.90 12.63 4.64
CA GLU A 68 29.11 11.87 4.27
C GLU A 68 28.87 10.36 4.24
N LEU A 69 29.36 9.77 3.15
CA LEU A 69 29.35 8.36 2.79
C LEU A 69 30.67 7.72 3.22
N VAL A 70 30.69 6.70 4.10
CA VAL A 70 31.74 5.66 4.04
C VAL A 70 31.19 4.28 4.42
N LYS A 71 31.24 3.39 3.44
CA LYS A 71 31.00 1.93 3.46
C LYS A 71 31.86 1.24 4.54
N ASN A 72 31.44 0.06 5.01
CA ASN A 72 32.19 -1.18 4.73
C ASN A 72 31.58 -2.47 5.31
N LYS A 73 31.57 -3.47 4.41
CA LYS A 73 31.86 -4.91 4.56
C LYS A 73 30.77 -5.90 5.02
N ILE A 74 30.54 -6.83 4.09
CA ILE A 74 29.85 -8.12 4.13
C ILE A 74 30.56 -9.11 5.08
N GLN A 75 29.80 -9.88 5.88
CA GLN A 75 29.87 -11.36 5.90
C GLN A 75 28.69 -11.95 6.72
N HIS A 76 27.84 -12.68 6.01
CA HIS A 76 27.15 -13.93 6.36
C HIS A 76 27.39 -14.52 7.78
N GLY A 77 26.29 -14.86 8.49
CA GLY A 77 26.31 -15.97 9.47
C GLY A 77 25.27 -15.91 10.61
N SER A 78 24.13 -16.58 10.38
CA SER A 78 23.35 -17.42 11.32
C SER A 78 22.95 -16.90 12.71
N MET A 79 21.64 -16.77 12.96
CA MET A 79 20.83 -17.52 13.96
C MET A 79 19.54 -16.76 14.30
N GLU A 80 18.43 -17.50 14.26
CA GLU A 80 17.15 -17.36 15.00
C GLU A 80 16.73 -15.99 15.56
N GLY A 81 15.53 -15.56 15.18
CA GLY A 81 14.72 -14.59 15.94
C GLY A 81 14.67 -13.19 15.33
N ASP A 82 13.45 -12.76 15.04
CA ASP A 82 13.03 -11.39 14.71
C ASP A 82 13.70 -10.75 13.47
N GLU A 83 13.13 -11.04 12.30
CA GLU A 83 13.23 -10.10 11.19
C GLU A 83 12.48 -8.82 11.60
N ILE A 84 13.20 -7.71 11.54
CA ILE A 84 12.70 -6.37 11.86
C ILE A 84 11.49 -6.06 10.96
N GLU A 85 10.28 -6.17 11.49
CA GLU A 85 9.04 -5.63 10.90
C GLU A 85 9.15 -4.10 10.87
N THR A 86 9.77 -3.57 9.83
CA THR A 86 9.54 -2.18 9.42
C THR A 86 8.80 -2.19 8.10
N ASP A 87 7.53 -2.57 8.17
CA ASP A 87 6.56 -2.46 7.08
C ASP A 87 5.30 -1.79 7.64
N ASP A 88 5.30 -0.46 7.71
CA ASP A 88 4.12 0.34 8.08
C ASP A 88 3.02 0.29 6.98
N SER A 89 2.81 -0.88 6.38
CA SER A 89 1.78 -1.12 5.38
C SER A 89 0.89 -2.31 5.71
N PHE A 90 -0.40 -2.15 5.47
CA PHE A 90 -1.45 -3.12 5.82
C PHE A 90 -2.11 -3.62 4.56
N VAL A 91 -2.32 -4.93 4.42
CA VAL A 91 -3.08 -5.51 3.31
C VAL A 91 -4.47 -5.90 3.81
N VAL A 92 -5.52 -5.35 3.20
CA VAL A 92 -6.91 -5.54 3.62
C VAL A 92 -7.78 -5.87 2.41
N GLN A 93 -8.67 -6.85 2.55
CA GLN A 93 -9.73 -7.13 1.58
C GLN A 93 -10.95 -6.26 1.93
N PHE A 94 -11.25 -5.24 1.12
CA PHE A 94 -12.39 -4.35 1.33
C PHE A 94 -13.69 -4.87 0.72
N ALA A 95 -13.61 -5.70 -0.32
CA ALA A 95 -14.78 -6.33 -0.93
C ALA A 95 -14.41 -7.67 -1.56
N ASP A 96 -15.39 -8.58 -1.61
CA ASP A 96 -15.24 -9.90 -2.23
C ASP A 96 -15.00 -9.82 -3.74
N LYS A 97 -15.46 -8.73 -4.36
CA LYS A 97 -15.32 -8.46 -5.78
C LYS A 97 -14.95 -7.01 -6.07
N VAL A 98 -14.17 -6.80 -7.12
CA VAL A 98 -13.98 -5.51 -7.79
C VAL A 98 -15.16 -5.19 -8.71
N GLU A 99 -15.29 -3.94 -9.11
CA GLU A 99 -16.26 -3.51 -10.12
C GLU A 99 -16.00 -4.15 -11.49
N ASP A 100 -17.08 -4.44 -12.21
CA ASP A 100 -17.01 -5.11 -13.50
C ASP A 100 -16.19 -4.30 -14.53
N GLY A 101 -15.34 -4.99 -15.29
CA GLY A 101 -14.39 -4.38 -16.22
C GLY A 101 -13.03 -4.03 -15.62
N THR A 102 -12.84 -4.21 -14.31
CA THR A 102 -11.53 -4.08 -13.66
C THR A 102 -10.61 -5.22 -14.12
N LYS A 103 -9.36 -4.93 -14.49
CA LYS A 103 -8.39 -5.99 -14.83
C LYS A 103 -8.18 -6.97 -13.67
N CYS A 104 -8.07 -8.25 -14.00
CA CYS A 104 -7.78 -9.30 -13.02
C CYS A 104 -6.35 -9.17 -12.46
N TYR A 105 -5.40 -8.99 -13.37
CA TYR A 105 -3.97 -9.00 -13.10
C TYR A 105 -3.33 -7.70 -13.61
N SER A 106 -2.11 -7.41 -13.14
CA SER A 106 -1.32 -6.28 -13.65
C SER A 106 -0.90 -6.45 -15.11
N HIS A 107 -0.83 -7.69 -15.59
CA HIS A 107 -0.48 -8.06 -16.95
C HIS A 107 -1.61 -8.88 -17.58
N GLY A 108 -1.89 -8.64 -18.86
CA GLY A 108 -2.98 -9.29 -19.59
C GLY A 108 -4.18 -8.37 -19.82
N ASP A 109 -5.15 -8.87 -20.56
CA ASP A 109 -6.35 -8.13 -20.99
C ASP A 109 -7.64 -8.66 -20.36
N ASP A 110 -7.54 -9.74 -19.56
CA ASP A 110 -8.66 -10.34 -18.85
C ASP A 110 -9.21 -9.39 -17.78
N VAL A 111 -10.53 -9.39 -17.66
CA VAL A 111 -11.27 -8.50 -16.76
C VAL A 111 -12.21 -9.27 -15.84
N CYS A 112 -12.47 -8.67 -14.69
CA CYS A 112 -13.41 -9.20 -13.72
C CYS A 112 -14.84 -8.83 -14.14
N ILE A 113 -15.72 -9.83 -14.22
CA ILE A 113 -17.16 -9.65 -14.41
C ILE A 113 -17.87 -10.58 -13.44
N GLY A 114 -18.68 -10.02 -12.54
CA GLY A 114 -19.38 -10.80 -11.51
C GLY A 114 -18.45 -11.52 -10.53
N GLY A 115 -17.21 -11.04 -10.37
CA GLY A 115 -16.20 -11.67 -9.53
C GLY A 115 -15.43 -12.83 -10.18
N VAL A 116 -15.67 -13.10 -11.46
CA VAL A 116 -14.94 -14.11 -12.25
C VAL A 116 -14.01 -13.39 -13.22
N CYS A 117 -12.77 -13.89 -13.35
CA CYS A 117 -11.82 -13.39 -14.33
C CYS A 117 -12.09 -14.05 -15.69
N MET A 118 -12.27 -13.23 -16.74
CA MET A 118 -12.62 -13.68 -18.09
C MET A 118 -11.94 -12.86 -19.19
#